data_AF-A0A8T4J122-F1
#
_entry.id   AF-A0A8T4J122-F1
#
_cell.length_a   1.000
_cell.length_b   1.000
_cell.length_c   1.000
_cell.angle_alpha   90.00
_cell.angle_beta   90.00
_cell.angle_gamma   90.00
#
_symmetry.space_group_name_H-M   'P 1'
#
loop_
_entity.id
_entity.type
_entity.pdbx_description
1 polymer ?
#
loop_
_entity_poly.entity_id
_entity_poly.type
_entity_poly.pdbx_seq_one_letter_code
_entity_poly.pdbx_strand_id
1 'polypeptide(L)'
;MKYTQLGRTGLKVSRIVLGTMNFGPQTDEAESHTIMDAAQGAGINFFDTANVYGWGANKGRTEEILGSWFAKGGDRREKTVLATKGFANMGVDGKVWPNQDKLSALNIRHSVDASLRRLGTDYIDLYQFHHVDRSTPWEEIWQAMDVLVQQGKVLYVGSSNHAGWNLAQANETAARRGSYGL
;
A
#
# COMPACT_ATOMS: atom_id res chain seq x y z
N MET A 1 -0.54 -2.16 -23.82
CA MET A 1 -1.29 -1.81 -22.59
C MET A 1 -2.14 -0.55 -22.81
N LYS A 2 -3.31 -0.42 -22.16
CA LYS A 2 -4.06 0.85 -22.06
C LYS A 2 -3.87 1.45 -20.66
N TYR A 3 -3.69 2.75 -20.58
CA TYR A 3 -3.52 3.49 -19.33
C TYR A 3 -4.71 4.43 -19.07
N THR A 4 -4.97 4.73 -17.79
CA THR A 4 -5.98 5.69 -17.34
C THR A 4 -5.44 6.50 -16.17
N GLN A 5 -6.04 7.65 -15.88
CA GLN A 5 -5.78 8.37 -14.63
C GLN A 5 -6.36 7.61 -13.44
N LEU A 6 -5.65 7.63 -12.31
CA LEU A 6 -6.17 7.14 -11.03
C LEU A 6 -7.07 8.22 -10.40
N GLY A 7 -8.39 8.07 -10.56
CA GLY A 7 -9.35 9.05 -10.07
C GLY A 7 -9.17 10.42 -10.72
N ARG A 8 -9.11 11.46 -9.90
CA ARG A 8 -8.89 12.87 -10.32
C ARG A 8 -7.41 13.29 -10.36
N THR A 9 -6.49 12.34 -10.20
CA THR A 9 -5.05 12.61 -10.12
C THR A 9 -4.39 12.65 -11.51
N GLY A 10 -3.17 13.19 -11.57
CA GLY A 10 -2.32 13.11 -12.76
C GLY A 10 -1.65 11.74 -12.97
N LEU A 11 -1.72 10.83 -11.98
CA LEU A 11 -1.05 9.54 -12.01
C LEU A 11 -1.69 8.61 -13.06
N LYS A 12 -0.88 8.09 -13.99
CA LYS A 12 -1.33 7.13 -15.00
C LYS A 12 -1.04 5.69 -14.57
N VAL A 13 -2.10 4.89 -14.50
CA VAL A 13 -2.04 3.46 -14.17
C VAL A 13 -2.55 2.60 -15.33
N SER A 14 -2.01 1.39 -15.48
CA SER A 14 -2.53 0.38 -16.39
C SER A 14 -3.95 0.00 -15.98
N ARG A 15 -4.83 -0.25 -16.97
CA ARG A 15 -6.22 -0.67 -16.69
C ARG A 15 -6.32 -2.06 -16.03
N ILE A 16 -5.23 -2.83 -16.05
CA ILE A 16 -5.07 -4.09 -15.35
C ILE A 16 -4.02 -3.86 -14.26
N VAL A 17 -4.29 -4.41 -13.07
CA VAL A 17 -3.43 -4.30 -11.89
C VAL A 17 -2.94 -5.70 -11.53
N LEU A 18 -1.65 -5.86 -11.25
CA LEU A 18 -1.12 -7.12 -10.73
C LEU A 18 -1.32 -7.17 -9.22
N GLY A 19 -2.29 -7.96 -8.77
CA GLY A 19 -2.43 -8.30 -7.35
C GLY A 19 -1.45 -9.40 -6.93
N THR A 20 -0.88 -9.28 -5.74
CA THR A 20 0.29 -10.10 -5.33
C THR A 20 0.07 -10.97 -4.10
N MET A 21 -1.16 -11.06 -3.57
CA MET A 21 -1.49 -11.77 -2.32
C MET A 21 -1.00 -13.22 -2.23
N ASN A 22 -0.87 -13.90 -3.39
CA ASN A 22 -0.42 -15.28 -3.48
C ASN A 22 1.11 -15.46 -3.54
N PHE A 23 1.88 -14.38 -3.72
CA PHE A 23 3.34 -14.44 -3.75
C PHE A 23 3.88 -14.67 -2.34
N GLY A 24 4.58 -15.79 -2.16
CA GLY A 24 4.98 -16.35 -0.87
C GLY A 24 4.10 -17.55 -0.46
N PRO A 25 2.80 -17.36 -0.19
CA PRO A 25 1.93 -18.45 0.28
C PRO A 25 1.68 -19.57 -0.72
N GLN A 26 1.51 -19.22 -2.01
CA GLN A 26 1.11 -20.18 -3.06
C GLN A 26 2.10 -20.18 -4.22
N THR A 27 2.76 -19.06 -4.47
CA THR A 27 3.72 -18.86 -5.55
C THR A 27 5.07 -18.55 -4.93
N ASP A 28 6.09 -19.34 -5.23
CA ASP A 28 7.43 -19.09 -4.69
C ASP A 28 8.04 -17.79 -5.24
N GLU A 29 9.16 -17.35 -4.67
CA GLU A 29 9.80 -16.09 -5.06
C GLU A 29 10.27 -16.08 -6.52
N ALA A 30 10.77 -17.20 -7.03
CA ALA A 30 11.29 -17.28 -8.40
C ALA A 30 10.15 -17.19 -9.44
N GLU A 31 9.06 -17.90 -9.19
CA GLU A 31 7.86 -17.82 -10.01
C GLU A 31 7.19 -16.45 -9.88
N SER A 32 7.12 -15.88 -8.69
CA SER A 32 6.60 -14.52 -8.46
C SER A 32 7.38 -13.47 -9.26
N HIS A 33 8.72 -13.57 -9.28
CA HIS A 33 9.57 -12.73 -10.13
C HIS A 33 9.27 -12.90 -11.61
N THR A 34 9.06 -14.13 -12.07
CA THR A 34 8.73 -14.43 -13.46
C THR A 34 7.38 -13.80 -13.85
N ILE A 35 6.39 -13.85 -12.96
CA ILE A 35 5.07 -13.22 -13.17
C ILE A 35 5.21 -11.69 -13.23
N MET A 36 5.99 -11.09 -12.33
CA MET A 36 6.22 -9.64 -12.33
C MET A 36 6.96 -9.16 -13.58
N ASP A 37 7.97 -9.91 -14.03
CA ASP A 37 8.70 -9.64 -15.28
C ASP A 37 7.76 -9.72 -16.49
N ALA A 38 6.91 -10.74 -16.56
CA ALA A 38 5.91 -10.88 -17.62
C ALA A 38 4.87 -9.74 -17.59
N ALA A 39 4.39 -9.36 -16.41
CA ALA A 39 3.42 -8.29 -16.24
C ALA A 39 3.99 -6.93 -16.70
N GLN A 40 5.18 -6.58 -16.24
CA GLN A 40 5.85 -5.34 -16.65
C GLN A 40 6.22 -5.36 -18.14
N GLY A 41 6.66 -6.52 -18.66
CA GLY A 41 6.92 -6.72 -20.10
C GLY A 41 5.68 -6.53 -20.98
N ALA A 42 4.49 -6.85 -20.48
CA ALA A 42 3.20 -6.57 -21.13
C ALA A 42 2.73 -5.10 -20.97
N GLY A 43 3.48 -4.28 -20.24
CA GLY A 43 3.21 -2.88 -19.96
C GLY A 43 2.34 -2.62 -18.73
N ILE A 44 2.05 -3.62 -17.89
CA ILE A 44 1.38 -3.39 -16.60
C ILE A 44 2.34 -2.58 -15.71
N ASN A 45 1.89 -1.43 -15.24
CA ASN A 45 2.69 -0.59 -14.34
C ASN A 45 2.09 -0.51 -12.93
N PHE A 46 0.90 -1.05 -12.68
CA PHE A 46 0.23 -0.91 -11.39
C PHE A 46 0.22 -2.23 -10.62
N PHE A 47 0.97 -2.30 -9.52
CA PHE A 47 1.16 -3.51 -8.71
C PHE A 47 0.59 -3.26 -7.31
N ASP A 48 -0.20 -4.21 -6.80
CA ASP A 48 -0.90 -4.11 -5.52
C ASP A 48 -0.44 -5.22 -4.56
N THR A 49 0.01 -4.80 -3.37
CA THR A 49 0.39 -5.66 -2.24
C THR A 49 -0.24 -5.16 -0.94
N ALA A 50 0.09 -5.75 0.20
CA ALA A 50 -0.26 -5.25 1.53
C ALA A 50 0.75 -5.73 2.56
N ASN A 51 0.92 -4.99 3.66
CA ASN A 51 1.83 -5.35 4.74
C ASN A 51 1.56 -6.77 5.29
N VAL A 52 0.31 -7.19 5.34
CA VAL A 52 -0.13 -8.47 5.94
C VAL A 52 -0.07 -9.66 4.97
N TYR A 53 0.17 -9.45 3.67
CA TYR A 53 0.26 -10.55 2.71
C TYR A 53 1.47 -11.46 3.02
N GLY A 54 1.35 -12.76 2.72
CA GLY A 54 2.25 -13.81 3.20
C GLY A 54 1.62 -14.71 4.29
N TRP A 55 0.69 -14.15 5.08
CA TRP A 55 -0.14 -14.82 6.11
C TRP A 55 0.62 -15.55 7.23
N GLY A 56 -0.07 -15.83 8.34
CA GLY A 56 0.48 -16.56 9.48
C GLY A 56 1.81 -15.97 9.99
N ALA A 57 2.83 -16.82 10.14
CA ALA A 57 4.18 -16.43 10.53
C ALA A 57 4.95 -15.68 9.42
N ASN A 58 4.45 -15.67 8.18
CA ASN A 58 5.09 -15.08 7.01
C ASN A 58 4.46 -13.73 6.61
N LYS A 59 3.69 -13.07 7.47
CA LYS A 59 3.14 -11.73 7.18
C LYS A 59 4.27 -10.77 6.81
N GLY A 60 4.14 -10.08 5.68
CA GLY A 60 5.14 -9.20 5.11
C GLY A 60 5.97 -9.86 4.00
N ARG A 61 5.94 -11.19 3.88
CA ARG A 61 6.75 -11.91 2.90
C ARG A 61 6.48 -11.49 1.46
N THR A 62 5.24 -11.15 1.13
CA THR A 62 4.89 -10.67 -0.21
C THR A 62 5.59 -9.34 -0.53
N GLU A 63 5.66 -8.40 0.41
CA GLU A 63 6.40 -7.14 0.21
C GLU A 63 7.91 -7.38 0.05
N GLU A 64 8.48 -8.35 0.78
CA GLU A 64 9.89 -8.74 0.61
C GLU A 64 10.18 -9.31 -0.77
N ILE A 65 9.26 -10.10 -1.34
CA ILE A 65 9.37 -10.63 -2.71
C ILE A 65 9.34 -9.49 -3.74
N LEU A 66 8.47 -8.48 -3.56
CA LEU A 66 8.50 -7.29 -4.42
C LEU A 66 9.80 -6.50 -4.24
N GLY A 67 10.29 -6.39 -3.01
CA GLY A 67 11.54 -5.70 -2.72
C GLY A 67 12.76 -6.36 -3.34
N SER A 68 12.88 -7.70 -3.25
CA SER A 68 13.97 -8.43 -3.91
C SER A 68 13.84 -8.38 -5.44
N TRP A 69 12.62 -8.30 -5.97
CA TRP A 69 12.39 -8.06 -7.39
C TRP A 69 12.87 -6.68 -7.85
N PHE A 70 12.59 -5.62 -7.08
CA PHE A 70 13.07 -4.26 -7.35
C PHE A 70 14.61 -4.19 -7.28
N ALA A 71 15.22 -4.87 -6.31
CA ALA A 71 16.67 -4.90 -6.13
C ALA A 71 17.45 -5.50 -7.31
N LYS A 72 16.76 -6.22 -8.22
CA LYS A 72 17.35 -6.71 -9.47
C LYS A 72 17.61 -5.61 -10.52
N GLY A 73 17.18 -4.36 -10.27
CA GLY A 73 17.44 -3.21 -11.13
C GLY A 73 16.58 -3.16 -12.40
N GLY A 74 17.02 -2.44 -13.43
CA GLY A 74 16.31 -2.33 -14.72
C GLY A 74 15.10 -1.37 -14.70
N ASP A 75 15.11 -0.39 -13.81
CA ASP A 75 14.03 0.56 -13.54
C ASP A 75 12.73 -0.10 -13.06
N ARG A 76 12.82 -1.32 -12.49
CA ARG A 76 11.63 -2.09 -12.07
C ARG A 76 10.78 -1.29 -11.08
N ARG A 77 11.41 -0.59 -10.14
CA ARG A 77 10.73 0.24 -9.14
C ARG A 77 10.11 1.48 -9.78
N GLU A 78 10.87 2.19 -10.60
CA GLU A 78 10.51 3.47 -11.23
C GLU A 78 9.41 3.29 -12.29
N LYS A 79 9.35 2.12 -12.93
CA LYS A 79 8.30 1.74 -13.87
C LYS A 79 7.07 1.14 -13.19
N THR A 80 7.06 1.05 -11.85
CA THR A 80 5.95 0.48 -11.08
C THR A 80 5.29 1.56 -10.22
N VAL A 81 4.00 1.81 -10.47
CA VAL A 81 3.10 2.39 -9.49
C VAL A 81 2.83 1.34 -8.42
N LEU A 82 3.43 1.54 -7.25
CA LEU A 82 3.36 0.62 -6.13
C LEU A 82 2.24 0.99 -5.17
N ALA A 83 1.23 0.12 -5.08
CA ALA A 83 0.22 0.18 -4.02
C ALA A 83 0.54 -0.82 -2.91
N THR A 84 0.57 -0.34 -1.65
CA THR A 84 0.52 -1.21 -0.47
C THR A 84 -0.56 -0.73 0.50
N LYS A 85 -0.85 -1.54 1.51
CA LYS A 85 -1.93 -1.31 2.47
C LYS A 85 -1.46 -1.56 3.89
N GLY A 86 -2.02 -0.81 4.83
CA GLY A 86 -1.89 -1.06 6.27
C GLY A 86 -3.25 -1.05 6.96
N PHE A 87 -3.41 -1.96 7.93
CA PHE A 87 -4.53 -2.04 8.87
C PHE A 87 -4.37 -3.26 9.78
N ALA A 88 -4.11 -4.43 9.19
CA ALA A 88 -4.21 -5.69 9.91
C ALA A 88 -3.03 -5.89 10.87
N ASN A 89 -3.27 -6.66 11.94
CA ASN A 89 -2.24 -7.04 12.90
C ASN A 89 -1.12 -7.85 12.23
N MET A 90 0.11 -7.41 12.42
CA MET A 90 1.33 -8.07 11.93
C MET A 90 1.89 -9.14 12.90
N GLY A 91 1.32 -9.31 14.09
CA GLY A 91 1.72 -10.33 15.06
C GLY A 91 1.50 -11.78 14.57
N VAL A 92 2.43 -12.66 14.96
CA VAL A 92 2.52 -14.06 14.49
C VAL A 92 1.42 -14.95 15.05
N ASP A 93 1.07 -14.80 16.34
CA ASP A 93 0.12 -15.69 17.04
C ASP A 93 -1.33 -15.18 17.02
N GLY A 94 -1.64 -14.22 16.15
CA GLY A 94 -2.93 -13.53 16.12
C GLY A 94 -3.17 -12.57 17.30
N LYS A 95 -2.38 -12.67 18.39
CA LYS A 95 -2.38 -11.68 19.48
C LYS A 95 -1.95 -10.32 18.94
N VAL A 96 -2.78 -9.33 19.20
CA VAL A 96 -2.53 -7.92 18.86
C VAL A 96 -1.92 -7.26 20.08
N TRP A 97 -0.66 -6.82 20.00
CA TRP A 97 -0.14 -5.87 20.99
C TRP A 97 -0.74 -4.49 20.70
N PRO A 98 -1.05 -3.67 21.71
CA PRO A 98 -1.60 -2.33 21.49
C PRO A 98 -0.81 -1.51 20.46
N ASN A 99 -1.52 -0.80 19.59
CA ASN A 99 -0.97 0.05 18.53
C ASN A 99 -0.18 -0.69 17.43
N GLN A 100 -0.43 -1.99 17.22
CA GLN A 100 0.15 -2.76 16.10
C GLN A 100 -0.88 -3.13 15.02
N ASP A 101 -2.07 -2.54 15.09
CA ASP A 101 -3.13 -2.70 14.10
C ASP A 101 -3.94 -1.39 13.94
N LYS A 102 -4.86 -1.42 12.99
CA LYS A 102 -5.80 -0.35 12.62
C LYS A 102 -5.11 0.96 12.24
N LEU A 103 -5.77 2.10 12.43
CA LEU A 103 -5.42 3.35 11.77
C LEU A 103 -5.00 4.48 12.72
N SER A 104 -4.55 4.16 13.95
CA SER A 104 -3.92 5.17 14.80
C SER A 104 -2.70 5.78 14.11
N ALA A 105 -2.41 7.06 14.38
CA ALA A 105 -1.28 7.74 13.75
C ALA A 105 0.07 7.04 14.02
N LEU A 106 0.20 6.44 15.20
CA LEU A 106 1.35 5.62 15.58
C LEU A 106 1.49 4.38 14.68
N ASN A 107 0.41 3.59 14.53
CA ASN A 107 0.46 2.37 13.74
C ASN A 107 0.64 2.66 12.24
N ILE A 108 -0.01 3.70 11.70
CA ILE A 108 0.15 4.11 10.29
C ILE A 108 1.62 4.38 9.99
N ARG A 109 2.28 5.21 10.80
CA ARG A 109 3.69 5.58 10.59
C ARG A 109 4.62 4.38 10.70
N HIS A 110 4.45 3.55 11.73
CA HIS A 110 5.23 2.33 11.91
C HIS A 110 5.02 1.35 10.74
N SER A 111 3.78 1.21 10.26
CA SER A 111 3.44 0.32 9.16
C SER A 111 4.07 0.78 7.85
N VAL A 112 4.06 2.08 7.55
CA VAL A 112 4.73 2.64 6.37
C VAL A 112 6.23 2.41 6.43
N ASP A 113 6.89 2.77 7.54
CA ASP A 113 8.34 2.56 7.69
C ASP A 113 8.73 1.08 7.58
N ALA A 114 7.88 0.18 8.08
CA ALA A 114 8.09 -1.26 7.97
C ALA A 114 7.89 -1.79 6.54
N SER A 115 6.86 -1.31 5.84
CA SER A 115 6.61 -1.66 4.44
C SER A 115 7.75 -1.17 3.53
N LEU A 116 8.17 0.09 3.65
CA LEU A 116 9.28 0.65 2.87
C LEU A 116 10.56 -0.17 3.01
N ARG A 117 10.88 -0.60 4.23
CA ARG A 117 12.03 -1.49 4.49
C ARG A 117 11.90 -2.85 3.79
N ARG A 118 10.74 -3.51 3.87
CA ARG A 118 10.53 -4.81 3.19
C ARG A 118 10.56 -4.65 1.67
N LEU A 119 9.99 -3.55 1.16
CA LEU A 119 9.94 -3.22 -0.26
C LEU A 119 11.28 -2.71 -0.81
N GLY A 120 12.26 -2.37 0.04
CA GLY A 120 13.56 -1.85 -0.40
C GLY A 120 13.45 -0.55 -1.22
N THR A 121 12.53 0.34 -0.85
CA THR A 121 12.29 1.61 -1.55
C THR A 121 11.98 2.73 -0.55
N ASP A 122 12.18 3.98 -0.95
CA ASP A 122 12.01 5.15 -0.08
C ASP A 122 10.62 5.78 -0.14
N TYR A 123 9.80 5.38 -1.12
CA TYR A 123 8.45 5.93 -1.31
C TYR A 123 7.45 4.86 -1.76
N ILE A 124 6.19 5.06 -1.38
CA ILE A 124 5.02 4.31 -1.83
C ILE A 124 4.18 5.23 -2.70
N ASP A 125 3.84 4.80 -3.92
CA ASP A 125 3.00 5.60 -4.80
C ASP A 125 1.59 5.73 -4.22
N LEU A 126 0.96 4.62 -3.83
CA LEU A 126 -0.39 4.62 -3.24
C LEU A 126 -0.43 3.83 -1.94
N TYR A 127 -0.61 4.53 -0.81
CA TYR A 127 -0.83 3.87 0.48
C TYR A 127 -2.33 3.79 0.78
N GLN A 128 -2.84 2.58 0.98
CA GLN A 128 -4.27 2.36 1.19
C GLN A 128 -4.58 1.94 2.63
N PHE A 129 -5.65 2.48 3.18
CA PHE A 129 -6.24 1.92 4.40
C PHE A 129 -6.90 0.59 4.05
N HIS A 130 -6.35 -0.53 4.51
CA HIS A 130 -6.82 -1.85 4.08
C HIS A 130 -8.26 -2.13 4.51
N HIS A 131 -8.70 -1.54 5.62
CA HIS A 131 -10.06 -1.67 6.13
C HIS A 131 -10.47 -0.43 6.93
N VAL A 132 -11.78 -0.24 7.13
CA VAL A 132 -12.31 0.81 8.00
C VAL A 132 -11.94 0.59 9.47
N ASP A 133 -11.46 1.65 10.12
CA ASP A 133 -11.36 1.77 11.58
C ASP A 133 -12.43 2.75 12.06
N ARG A 134 -13.34 2.28 12.92
CA ARG A 134 -14.46 3.09 13.44
C ARG A 134 -14.10 3.83 14.72
N SER A 135 -12.96 3.50 15.33
CA SER A 135 -12.52 4.06 16.60
C SER A 135 -11.57 5.24 16.42
N THR A 136 -10.84 5.28 15.30
CA THR A 136 -9.90 6.37 15.01
C THR A 136 -10.58 7.46 14.17
N PRO A 137 -10.58 8.73 14.62
CA PRO A 137 -11.18 9.84 13.87
C PRO A 137 -10.38 10.16 12.60
N TRP A 138 -11.06 10.64 11.56
CA TRP A 138 -10.43 11.00 10.28
C TRP A 138 -9.36 12.09 10.45
N GLU A 139 -9.52 12.99 11.41
CA GLU A 139 -8.55 14.04 11.72
C GLU A 139 -7.18 13.48 12.13
N GLU A 140 -7.17 12.40 12.92
CA GLU A 140 -5.94 11.71 13.32
C GLU A 140 -5.33 10.93 12.15
N ILE A 141 -6.17 10.22 11.39
CA ILE A 141 -5.73 9.48 10.20
C ILE A 141 -5.08 10.45 9.20
N TRP A 142 -5.72 11.57 8.90
CA TRP A 142 -5.18 12.59 8.00
C TRP A 142 -3.93 13.27 8.57
N GLN A 143 -3.86 13.54 9.87
CA GLN A 143 -2.63 14.05 10.49
C GLN A 143 -1.44 13.12 10.19
N ALA A 144 -1.62 11.81 10.32
CA ALA A 144 -0.56 10.85 10.03
C ALA A 144 -0.17 10.83 8.55
N MET A 145 -1.16 10.84 7.65
CA MET A 145 -0.92 10.83 6.21
C MET A 145 -0.30 12.13 5.71
N ASP A 146 -0.74 13.29 6.20
CA ASP A 146 -0.18 14.60 5.85
C ASP A 146 1.34 14.63 6.14
N VAL A 147 1.75 14.12 7.30
CA VAL A 147 3.18 14.00 7.67
C VAL A 147 3.94 13.07 6.73
N LEU A 148 3.36 11.91 6.38
CA LEU A 148 4.02 10.93 5.49
C LEU A 148 4.16 11.44 4.06
N VAL A 149 3.17 12.21 3.58
CA VAL A 149 3.22 12.90 2.29
C VAL A 149 4.29 14.00 2.30
N GLN A 150 4.34 14.82 3.36
CA GLN A 150 5.40 15.83 3.53
C GLN A 150 6.81 15.21 3.59
N GLN A 151 6.94 14.02 4.16
CA GLN A 151 8.20 13.26 4.20
C GLN A 151 8.57 12.61 2.85
N GLY A 152 7.67 12.65 1.85
CA GLY A 152 7.88 11.98 0.55
C GLY A 152 7.76 10.46 0.60
N LYS A 153 7.36 9.88 1.74
CA LYS A 153 7.23 8.44 1.95
C LYS A 153 5.99 7.85 1.28
N VAL A 154 4.95 8.67 1.12
CA VAL A 154 3.69 8.31 0.46
C VAL A 154 3.33 9.42 -0.52
N LEU A 155 2.93 9.09 -1.74
CA LEU A 155 2.55 10.10 -2.74
C LEU A 155 1.03 10.31 -2.81
N TYR A 156 0.28 9.21 -2.80
CA TYR A 156 -1.19 9.19 -2.86
C TYR A 156 -1.76 8.33 -1.74
N VAL A 157 -2.96 8.68 -1.29
CA VAL A 157 -3.68 7.96 -0.23
C VAL A 157 -4.93 7.33 -0.83
N GLY A 158 -5.22 6.09 -0.45
CA GLY A 158 -6.41 5.37 -0.90
C GLY A 158 -7.11 4.65 0.25
N SER A 159 -8.23 4.03 -0.07
CA SER A 159 -9.05 3.29 0.89
C SER A 159 -9.52 1.97 0.30
N SER A 160 -9.65 0.95 1.14
CA SER A 160 -10.27 -0.32 0.81
C SER A 160 -11.28 -0.72 1.89
N ASN A 161 -12.34 -1.43 1.52
CA ASN A 161 -13.40 -1.88 2.43
C ASN A 161 -14.09 -0.76 3.26
N HIS A 162 -14.24 0.41 2.68
CA HIS A 162 -14.97 1.54 3.27
C HIS A 162 -16.34 1.72 2.60
N ALA A 163 -17.36 2.09 3.37
CA ALA A 163 -18.66 2.44 2.81
C ALA A 163 -18.62 3.86 2.21
N GLY A 164 -19.51 4.16 1.26
CA GLY A 164 -19.53 5.46 0.56
C GLY A 164 -19.61 6.67 1.49
N TRP A 165 -20.34 6.56 2.61
CA TRP A 165 -20.41 7.63 3.61
C TRP A 165 -19.10 7.83 4.38
N ASN A 166 -18.32 6.76 4.61
CA ASN A 166 -16.98 6.89 5.17
C ASN A 166 -16.06 7.62 4.21
N LEU A 167 -16.14 7.33 2.90
CA LEU A 167 -15.35 8.01 1.87
C LEU A 167 -15.71 9.49 1.77
N ALA A 168 -17.00 9.82 1.88
CA ALA A 168 -17.46 11.21 1.90
C ALA A 168 -16.89 11.95 3.12
N GLN A 169 -16.98 11.36 4.32
CA GLN A 169 -16.40 11.94 5.53
C GLN A 169 -14.88 12.10 5.45
N ALA A 170 -14.17 11.10 4.92
CA ALA A 170 -12.72 11.16 4.74
C ALA A 170 -12.32 12.36 3.86
N ASN A 171 -12.94 12.49 2.69
CA ASN A 171 -12.65 13.58 1.76
C ASN A 171 -13.08 14.95 2.28
N GLU A 172 -14.20 15.03 2.99
CA GLU A 172 -14.67 16.27 3.61
C GLU A 172 -13.71 16.75 4.71
N THR A 173 -13.24 15.83 5.55
CA THR A 173 -12.24 16.11 6.60
C THR A 173 -10.93 16.59 5.99
N ALA A 174 -10.46 15.93 4.91
CA ALA A 174 -9.27 16.36 4.18
C ALA A 174 -9.42 17.77 3.59
N ALA A 175 -10.57 18.06 2.96
CA ALA A 175 -10.86 19.35 2.37
C ALA A 175 -10.83 20.50 3.40
N ARG A 176 -11.38 20.29 4.61
CA ARG A 176 -11.30 21.28 5.72
C ARG A 176 -9.87 21.58 6.16
N ARG A 177 -8.96 20.63 5.98
CA ARG A 177 -7.54 20.74 6.30
C ARG A 177 -6.70 21.28 5.15
N GLY A 178 -7.30 21.47 3.97
CA GLY A 178 -6.59 21.86 2.75
C GLY A 178 -5.71 20.75 2.15
N SER A 179 -5.95 19.48 2.52
CA SER A 179 -5.24 18.34 1.93
C SER A 179 -6.04 17.71 0.79
N TYR A 180 -5.38 16.92 -0.05
CA TYR A 180 -5.98 16.39 -1.28
C TYR A 180 -7.09 15.36 -1.01
N GLY A 181 -6.99 14.59 0.08
CA GLY A 181 -7.91 13.49 0.40
C GLY A 181 -7.61 12.19 -0.34
N LEU A 182 -8.64 11.35 -0.48
CA LEU A 182 -8.62 10.08 -1.21
C LEU A 182 -8.78 10.28 -2.72
#